data_AF-A0A550CAW5-F1
#
_entry.id   AF-A0A550CAW5-F1
#
_cell.length_a   1.000
_cell.length_b   1.000
_cell.length_c   1.000
_cell.angle_alpha   90.00
_cell.angle_beta   90.00
_cell.angle_gamma   90.00
#
_symmetry.space_group_name_H-M   'P 1'
#
loop_
_entity.id
_entity.type
_entity.pdbx_description
1 polymer ?
#
loop_
_entity_poly.entity_id
_entity_poly.type
_entity_poly.pdbx_seq_one_letter_code
_entity_poly.pdbx_strand_id
1 'polypeptide(L)'
;MAESQELRKLVTHLTYGPVKDQERTQATSRIQTLVQRGDTIFPTLLIDPFALPTQSWHCTSPDVLIAQLELQTITQILELDKDGTSGLTEPILAHVRHRWFAIVAWVEFLHPGNNYFPAAYPHIKHIYRLIKFL
;
A
#
# COMPACT_ATOMS: atom_id res chain seq x y z
N MET A 1 -11.38 -8.29 4.46
CA MET A 1 -11.12 -8.65 3.04
C MET A 1 -11.92 -7.82 2.04
N ALA A 2 -13.25 -7.71 2.15
CA ALA A 2 -14.06 -6.93 1.20
C ALA A 2 -13.67 -5.44 1.11
N GLU A 3 -13.40 -4.81 2.26
CA GLU A 3 -13.03 -3.38 2.33
C GLU A 3 -11.67 -3.09 1.70
N SER A 4 -10.67 -3.95 1.95
CA SER A 4 -9.34 -3.85 1.34
C SER A 4 -9.42 -3.99 -0.19
N GLN A 5 -10.32 -4.85 -0.69
CA GLN A 5 -10.59 -4.98 -2.13
C GLN A 5 -11.33 -3.76 -2.70
N GLU A 6 -12.31 -3.22 -1.99
CA GLU A 6 -13.02 -1.99 -2.38
C GLU A 6 -12.04 -0.81 -2.46
N LEU A 7 -11.21 -0.63 -1.43
CA LEU A 7 -10.18 0.41 -1.38
C LEU A 7 -9.26 0.32 -2.60
N ARG A 8 -8.73 -0.87 -2.90
CA ARG A 8 -7.87 -1.09 -4.06
C ARG A 8 -8.55 -0.71 -5.37
N LYS A 9 -9.82 -1.06 -5.55
CA LYS A 9 -10.59 -0.70 -6.76
C LYS A 9 -10.72 0.81 -6.91
N LEU A 10 -11.06 1.52 -5.82
CA LEU A 10 -11.20 2.97 -5.83
C LEU A 10 -9.87 3.67 -6.13
N VAL A 11 -8.79 3.25 -5.46
CA VAL A 11 -7.45 3.84 -5.67
C VAL A 11 -6.95 3.58 -7.09
N THR A 12 -7.14 2.36 -7.61
CA THR A 12 -6.75 2.02 -8.99
C THR A 12 -7.54 2.85 -10.01
N HIS A 13 -8.85 3.01 -9.79
CA HIS A 13 -9.70 3.83 -10.64
C HIS A 13 -9.26 5.30 -10.67
N LEU A 14 -8.95 5.88 -9.51
CA LEU A 14 -8.44 7.26 -9.43
C LEU A 14 -7.05 7.45 -10.02
N THR A 15 -6.21 6.41 -9.99
CA THR A 15 -4.82 6.47 -10.45
C THR A 15 -4.70 6.33 -11.97
N TYR A 16 -5.52 5.47 -12.59
CA TYR A 16 -5.36 5.11 -14.01
C TYR A 16 -6.60 5.37 -14.88
N GLY A 17 -7.76 5.62 -14.29
CA GLY A 17 -9.00 5.89 -15.02
C GLY A 17 -9.17 7.36 -15.41
N PRO A 18 -9.91 7.66 -16.49
CA PRO A 18 -10.43 9.00 -16.69
C PRO A 18 -11.55 9.26 -15.67
N VAL A 19 -11.34 10.18 -14.74
CA VAL A 19 -12.28 10.44 -13.63
C VAL A 19 -12.74 11.89 -13.67
N LYS A 20 -14.05 12.11 -13.66
CA LYS A 20 -14.66 13.45 -13.55
C LYS A 20 -14.49 14.00 -12.13
N ASP A 21 -14.44 15.32 -11.94
CA ASP A 21 -14.20 15.93 -10.63
C ASP A 21 -15.20 15.49 -9.55
N GLN A 22 -16.48 15.35 -9.91
CA GLN A 22 -17.51 14.86 -8.99
C GLN A 22 -17.25 13.42 -8.54
N GLU A 23 -16.86 12.55 -9.47
CA GLU A 23 -16.54 11.15 -9.19
C GLU A 23 -15.26 11.03 -8.37
N ARG A 24 -14.26 11.88 -8.66
CA ARG A 24 -13.03 12.00 -7.87
C ARG A 24 -13.33 12.37 -6.42
N THR A 25 -14.20 13.36 -6.22
CA THR A 25 -14.62 13.80 -4.88
C THR A 25 -15.32 12.68 -4.11
N GLN A 26 -16.24 11.97 -4.76
CA GLN A 26 -16.96 10.84 -4.16
C GLN A 26 -16.03 9.69 -3.79
N ALA A 27 -15.14 9.29 -4.70
CA ALA A 27 -14.18 8.22 -4.47
C ALA A 27 -13.17 8.59 -3.38
N THR A 28 -12.69 9.84 -3.34
CA THR A 28 -11.79 10.35 -2.30
C THR A 28 -12.44 10.31 -0.92
N SER A 29 -13.68 10.79 -0.79
CA SER A 29 -14.44 10.70 0.47
C SER A 29 -14.63 9.24 0.91
N ARG A 30 -14.87 8.33 -0.04
CA ARG A 30 -15.03 6.91 0.25
C ARG A 30 -13.72 6.27 0.72
N ILE A 31 -12.61 6.58 0.06
CA ILE A 31 -11.26 6.14 0.48
C ILE A 31 -10.98 6.62 1.90
N GLN A 32 -11.22 7.90 2.20
CA GLN A 32 -11.03 8.45 3.53
C GLN A 32 -11.82 7.67 4.59
N THR A 33 -13.10 7.40 4.31
CA THR A 33 -13.96 6.60 5.20
C THR A 33 -13.42 5.19 5.42
N LEU A 34 -12.93 4.53 4.35
CA LEU A 34 -12.38 3.18 4.44
C LEU A 34 -11.09 3.17 5.25
N VAL A 35 -10.16 4.08 4.96
CA VAL A 35 -8.89 4.19 5.69
C VAL A 35 -9.18 4.41 7.18
N GLN A 36 -10.07 5.33 7.53
CA GLN A 36 -10.45 5.59 8.94
C GLN A 36 -11.02 4.39 9.72
N ARG A 37 -11.38 3.27 9.07
CA ARG A 37 -11.85 2.05 9.76
C ARG A 37 -10.76 1.26 10.48
N GLY A 38 -9.49 1.68 10.39
CA GLY A 38 -8.44 1.16 11.27
C GLY A 38 -7.76 -0.11 10.74
N ASP A 39 -7.47 -1.04 11.65
CA ASP A 39 -6.48 -2.10 11.41
C ASP A 39 -6.87 -3.18 10.41
N THR A 40 -8.13 -3.22 10.01
CA THR A 40 -8.68 -4.22 9.09
C THR A 40 -8.35 -3.97 7.62
N ILE A 41 -7.84 -2.78 7.27
CA ILE A 41 -7.63 -2.38 5.87
C ILE A 41 -6.34 -2.95 5.27
N PHE A 42 -5.27 -3.00 6.08
CA PHE A 42 -3.95 -3.52 5.69
C PHE A 42 -3.46 -4.58 6.69
N PRO A 43 -4.16 -5.72 6.80
CA PRO A 43 -3.85 -6.74 7.80
C PRO A 43 -2.47 -7.39 7.59
N THR A 44 -2.00 -7.54 6.35
CA THR A 44 -0.72 -8.21 6.08
C THR A 44 0.47 -7.35 6.48
N LEU A 45 0.32 -6.02 6.43
CA LEU A 45 1.33 -5.08 6.94
C LEU A 45 1.45 -5.02 8.47
N LEU A 46 0.75 -5.89 9.21
CA LEU A 46 0.98 -6.12 10.65
C LEU A 46 1.90 -7.31 10.91
N ILE A 47 2.18 -8.12 9.90
CA ILE A 47 2.99 -9.33 10.01
C ILE A 47 4.46 -8.96 9.79
N ASP A 48 5.36 -9.52 10.60
CA ASP A 48 6.79 -9.47 10.32
C ASP A 48 7.12 -10.44 9.17
N PRO A 49 7.59 -9.95 8.00
CA PRO A 49 7.88 -10.80 6.86
C PRO A 49 9.02 -11.80 7.13
N PHE A 50 9.94 -11.51 8.05
CA PHE A 50 11.04 -12.40 8.40
C PHE A 50 10.60 -13.57 9.28
N ALA A 51 9.41 -13.48 9.87
CA ALA A 51 8.78 -14.59 10.59
C ALA A 51 8.04 -15.57 9.67
N LEU A 52 7.90 -15.27 8.38
CA LEU A 52 7.29 -16.17 7.41
C LEU A 52 8.17 -17.41 7.20
N PRO A 53 7.57 -18.60 6.95
CA PRO A 53 8.33 -19.77 6.52
C PRO A 53 9.19 -19.43 5.30
N THR A 54 10.45 -19.86 5.29
CA THR A 54 11.40 -19.55 4.21
C THR A 54 10.92 -20.04 2.84
N GLN A 55 10.17 -21.14 2.79
CA GLN A 55 9.50 -21.64 1.59
C GLN A 55 8.47 -20.68 0.99
N SER A 56 8.01 -19.69 1.76
CA SER A 56 7.07 -18.64 1.34
C SER A 56 7.78 -17.37 0.89
N TRP A 57 9.12 -17.33 0.89
CA TRP A 57 9.92 -16.16 0.50
C TRP A 57 10.06 -16.07 -1.03
N HIS A 58 8.93 -15.95 -1.73
CA HIS A 58 8.87 -15.77 -3.17
C HIS A 58 7.65 -14.91 -3.55
N CYS A 59 7.75 -14.17 -4.66
CA CYS A 59 6.74 -13.18 -5.06
C CYS A 59 5.37 -13.78 -5.40
N THR A 60 5.26 -15.10 -5.53
CA THR A 60 3.98 -15.79 -5.79
C THR A 60 3.34 -16.33 -4.51
N SER A 61 4.00 -16.19 -3.36
CA SER A 61 3.43 -16.54 -2.06
C SER A 61 2.25 -15.62 -1.76
N PRO A 62 1.10 -16.15 -1.29
CA PRO A 62 -0.08 -15.34 -0.99
C PRO A 62 0.21 -14.17 -0.06
N ASP A 63 0.97 -14.39 1.01
CA ASP A 63 1.29 -13.35 2.00
C ASP A 63 2.12 -12.23 1.37
N VAL A 64 3.15 -12.60 0.60
CA VAL A 64 4.03 -11.65 -0.09
C VAL A 64 3.27 -10.86 -1.15
N LEU A 65 2.39 -11.50 -1.92
CA LEU A 65 1.54 -10.84 -2.91
C LEU A 65 0.60 -9.82 -2.26
N ILE A 66 -0.06 -10.20 -1.16
CA ILE A 66 -0.99 -9.30 -0.48
C ILE A 66 -0.23 -8.11 0.11
N ALA A 67 0.91 -8.34 0.76
CA ALA A 67 1.75 -7.26 1.28
C ALA A 67 2.18 -6.28 0.18
N GLN A 68 2.62 -6.79 -0.97
CA GLN A 68 2.97 -5.95 -2.12
C GLN A 68 1.80 -5.08 -2.59
N LEU A 69 0.60 -5.66 -2.69
CA LEU A 69 -0.61 -4.94 -3.07
C LEU A 69 -1.00 -3.88 -2.04
N GLU A 70 -0.86 -4.17 -0.75
CA GLU A 70 -1.15 -3.22 0.33
C GLU A 70 -0.15 -2.04 0.31
N LEU A 71 1.15 -2.31 0.19
CA LEU A 71 2.18 -1.26 0.03
C LEU A 71 1.95 -0.41 -1.23
N GLN A 72 1.61 -1.05 -2.35
CA GLN A 72 1.26 -0.36 -3.58
C GLN A 72 0.05 0.56 -3.37
N THR A 73 -0.97 0.10 -2.65
CA THR A 73 -2.18 0.87 -2.35
C THR A 73 -1.84 2.10 -1.51
N ILE A 74 -1.03 1.95 -0.46
CA ILE A 74 -0.55 3.07 0.36
C ILE A 74 0.21 4.08 -0.51
N THR A 75 1.13 3.60 -1.34
CA THR A 75 1.92 4.44 -2.24
C THR A 75 1.02 5.23 -3.19
N GLN A 76 0.02 4.58 -3.79
CA GLN A 76 -0.90 5.24 -4.72
C GLN A 76 -1.77 6.28 -4.00
N ILE A 77 -2.23 6.01 -2.78
CA ILE A 77 -2.99 7.01 -1.99
C ILE A 77 -2.13 8.24 -1.71
N LEU A 78 -0.87 8.05 -1.32
CA LEU A 78 0.09 9.15 -1.10
C LEU A 78 0.37 9.93 -2.39
N GLU A 79 0.47 9.25 -3.53
CA GLU A 79 0.65 9.89 -4.84
C GLU A 79 -0.59 10.67 -5.29
N LEU A 80 -1.80 10.19 -4.99
CA LEU A 80 -3.05 10.88 -5.30
C LEU A 80 -3.18 12.21 -4.55
N ASP A 81 -2.54 12.33 -3.39
CA ASP A 81 -2.55 13.54 -2.57
C ASP A 81 -1.24 14.33 -2.60
N LYS A 82 -0.38 14.09 -3.61
CA LYS A 82 0.93 14.72 -3.70
C LYS A 82 0.88 16.26 -3.67
N ASP A 83 -0.19 16.85 -4.18
CA ASP A 83 -0.41 18.30 -4.21
C ASP A 83 -1.21 18.80 -2.99
N GLY A 84 -1.55 17.92 -2.05
CA GLY A 84 -2.27 18.23 -0.80
C GLY A 84 -3.76 18.56 -0.97
N THR A 85 -4.34 18.31 -2.15
CA THR A 85 -5.69 18.74 -2.51
C THR A 85 -6.79 17.72 -2.21
N SER A 86 -6.44 16.44 -2.02
CA SER A 86 -7.41 15.36 -1.80
C SER A 86 -7.68 15.08 -0.31
N GLY A 87 -6.79 15.51 0.58
CA GLY A 87 -6.94 15.32 2.04
C GLY A 87 -6.79 13.86 2.50
N LEU A 88 -6.22 13.00 1.64
CA LEU A 88 -6.01 11.59 1.93
C LEU A 88 -4.71 11.31 2.71
N THR A 89 -3.77 12.26 2.71
CA THR A 89 -2.45 12.12 3.34
C THR A 89 -2.56 11.87 4.84
N GLU A 90 -3.27 12.72 5.58
CA GLU A 90 -3.29 12.58 7.05
C GLU A 90 -3.93 11.26 7.50
N PRO A 91 -5.10 10.84 6.95
CA PRO A 91 -5.64 9.52 7.24
C PRO A 91 -4.64 8.40 6.95
N ILE A 92 -4.00 8.38 5.77
CA ILE A 92 -3.09 7.27 5.43
C ILE A 92 -1.81 7.30 6.28
N LEU A 93 -1.29 8.48 6.61
CA LEU A 93 -0.11 8.62 7.47
C LEU A 93 -0.38 8.12 8.89
N ALA A 94 -1.58 8.28 9.43
CA ALA A 94 -1.93 7.68 10.71
C ALA A 94 -1.76 6.15 10.69
N HIS A 95 -2.12 5.49 9.56
CA HIS A 95 -1.91 4.06 9.39
C HIS A 95 -0.45 3.68 9.24
N VAL A 96 0.29 4.45 8.43
CA VAL A 96 1.72 4.23 8.22
C VAL A 96 2.48 4.35 9.53
N ARG A 97 2.20 5.38 10.34
CA ARG A 97 2.81 5.59 11.66
C ARG A 97 2.52 4.41 12.61
N HIS A 98 1.28 3.95 12.67
CA HIS A 98 0.91 2.84 13.56
C HIS A 98 1.62 1.52 13.18
N ARG A 99 1.96 1.34 11.91
CA ARG A 99 2.59 0.12 11.36
C ARG A 99 4.04 0.34 10.93
N TRP A 100 4.66 1.42 11.39
CA TRP A 100 5.92 1.90 10.81
C TRP A 100 6.96 0.79 10.73
N PHE A 101 7.22 0.10 11.85
CA PHE A 101 8.22 -0.96 11.91
C PHE A 101 7.90 -2.14 10.98
N ALA A 102 6.65 -2.57 10.91
CA ALA A 102 6.25 -3.66 10.02
C ALA A 102 6.33 -3.25 8.54
N ILE A 103 5.94 -2.01 8.19
CA ILE A 103 6.10 -1.46 6.84
C ILE A 103 7.58 -1.41 6.46
N VAL A 104 8.45 -0.94 7.36
CA VAL A 104 9.90 -0.91 7.13
C VAL A 104 10.44 -2.33 6.93
N ALA A 105 10.03 -3.30 7.76
CA ALA A 105 10.44 -4.69 7.61
C ALA A 105 9.99 -5.28 6.25
N TRP A 106 8.76 -5.00 5.81
CA TRP A 106 8.28 -5.40 4.48
C TRP A 106 9.04 -4.72 3.34
N VAL A 107 9.36 -3.43 3.47
CA VAL A 107 10.17 -2.69 2.51
C VAL A 107 11.57 -3.30 2.40
N GLU A 108 12.21 -3.61 3.54
CA GLU A 108 13.50 -4.26 3.59
C GLU A 108 13.45 -5.68 2.99
N PHE A 109 12.50 -6.49 3.41
CA PHE A 109 12.30 -7.84 2.91
C PHE A 109 12.12 -7.88 1.39
N LEU A 110 11.34 -6.94 0.84
CA LEU A 110 11.08 -6.83 -0.60
C LEU A 110 12.18 -6.10 -1.39
N HIS A 111 13.18 -5.51 -0.70
CA HIS A 111 14.21 -4.71 -1.33
C HIS A 111 15.14 -5.59 -2.19
N PRO A 112 15.42 -5.21 -3.45
CA PRO A 112 16.22 -6.03 -4.36
C PRO A 112 17.67 -6.22 -3.89
N GLY A 113 18.20 -5.30 -3.08
CA GLY A 113 19.55 -5.38 -2.52
C GLY A 113 19.76 -6.51 -1.51
N ASN A 114 18.67 -7.08 -0.96
CA ASN A 114 18.75 -8.15 0.04
C ASN A 114 18.76 -9.56 -0.57
N ASN A 115 18.74 -9.67 -1.90
CA ASN A 115 18.81 -10.92 -2.66
C ASN A 115 17.69 -11.95 -2.38
N TYR A 116 16.67 -11.60 -1.59
CA TYR A 116 15.47 -12.43 -1.42
C TYR A 116 14.60 -12.46 -2.68
N PHE A 117 14.61 -11.37 -3.46
CA PHE A 117 13.82 -11.22 -4.67
C PHE A 117 14.66 -10.63 -5.81
N PRO A 118 14.48 -11.09 -7.07
CA PRO A 118 15.20 -10.53 -8.21
C PRO A 118 14.89 -9.05 -8.44
N ALA A 119 15.89 -8.29 -8.90
CA ALA A 119 15.78 -6.83 -9.12
C ALA A 119 14.84 -6.41 -10.27
N ALA A 120 14.34 -7.36 -11.06
CA ALA A 120 13.47 -7.09 -12.21
C ALA A 120 11.97 -7.03 -11.86
N TYR A 121 11.60 -7.17 -10.58
CA TYR A 121 10.18 -7.28 -10.22
C TYR A 121 9.45 -5.91 -10.14
N PRO A 122 8.18 -5.84 -10.60
CA PRO A 122 7.41 -4.58 -10.64
C PRO A 122 7.22 -3.88 -9.29
N HIS A 123 7.23 -4.62 -8.17
CA HIS A 123 7.00 -4.06 -6.83
C HIS A 123 8.09 -3.06 -6.42
N ILE A 124 9.30 -3.20 -6.95
CA ILE A 124 10.48 -2.37 -6.60
C ILE A 124 10.21 -0.89 -6.84
N LYS A 125 9.49 -0.54 -7.92
CA LYS A 125 9.12 0.84 -8.21
C LYS A 125 8.25 1.45 -7.11
N HIS A 126 7.33 0.66 -6.54
CA HIS A 126 6.46 1.09 -5.46
C HIS A 126 7.25 1.25 -4.15
N ILE A 127 8.16 0.32 -3.87
CA ILE A 127 9.06 0.43 -2.71
C ILE A 127 9.87 1.73 -2.74
N TYR A 128 10.54 2.03 -3.85
CA TYR A 128 11.32 3.28 -3.98
C TYR A 128 10.47 4.55 -3.91
N ARG A 129 9.21 4.48 -4.33
CA ARG A 129 8.28 5.61 -4.21
C ARG A 129 7.84 5.79 -2.77
N LEU A 130 7.47 4.70 -2.09
CA LEU A 130 7.07 4.74 -0.70
C LEU A 130 8.18 5.31 0.18
N ILE A 131 9.43 4.89 -0.02
CA ILE A 131 10.61 5.42 0.69
C ILE A 131 10.74 6.95 0.59
N LYS A 132 10.23 7.60 -0.47
CA LYS A 132 10.27 9.08 -0.56
C LYS A 132 9.30 9.80 0.37
N PHE A 133 8.31 9.08 0.88
CA PHE A 133 7.31 9.59 1.82
C PHE A 133 7.59 9.18 3.27
N LEU A 134 8.52 8.24 3.47
CA LEU A 134 8.99 7.75 4.77
C LEU A 134 10.23 8.57 5.20
#